data_AF-A0A051TX19-F1
#
_entry.id   AF-A0A051TX19-F1
#
_cell.length_a   1.000
_cell.length_b   1.000
_cell.length_c   1.000
_cell.angle_alpha   90.00
_cell.angle_beta   90.00
_cell.angle_gamma   90.00
#
_symmetry.space_group_name_H-M   'P 1'
#
loop_
_entity.id
_entity.type
_entity.pdbx_description
1 polymer ?
#
loop_
_entity_poly.entity_id
_entity_poly.type
_entity_poly.pdbx_seq_one_letter_code
_entity_poly.pdbx_strand_id
1 'polypeptide(L)' 'MIVMPDADLDQAVDALIGAWYGSAGERCMAISVAVPVGESAADRLRARLVERINNLRVGHSLDPQRPITGH' A
#
# COMPACT_ATOMS: atom_id res chain seq x y z
N MET A 1 -8.77 1.74 6.01
CA MET A 1 -9.44 2.06 4.73
C MET A 1 -10.46 0.98 4.41
N ILE A 2 -11.71 1.34 4.09
CA ILE A 2 -12.69 0.38 3.57
C ILE A 2 -12.54 0.34 2.05
N VAL A 3 -12.48 -0.85 1.46
CA VAL A 3 -12.39 -1.04 0.01
C VAL A 3 -13.67 -1.72 -0.48
N MET A 4 -14.50 -0.97 -1.21
CA MET A 4 -15.75 -1.47 -1.76
C MET A 4 -15.50 -2.34 -3.00
N PRO A 5 -16.40 -3.28 -3.34
CA PRO A 5 -16.21 -4.20 -4.47
C PRO A 5 -16.17 -3.51 -5.85
N ASP A 6 -16.73 -2.30 -5.95
CA ASP A 6 -16.74 -1.43 -7.13
C ASP A 6 -15.60 -0.40 -7.17
N ALA A 7 -14.74 -0.37 -6.14
CA ALA A 7 -13.60 0.53 -6.09
C ALA A 7 -12.59 0.21 -7.21
N ASP A 8 -11.94 1.26 -7.71
CA ASP A 8 -10.74 1.11 -8.54
C ASP A 8 -9.62 0.54 -7.65
N LEU A 9 -9.29 -0.73 -7.87
CA LEU A 9 -8.34 -1.45 -7.05
C LEU A 9 -6.89 -1.04 -7.31
N ASP A 10 -6.57 -0.54 -8.50
CA ASP A 10 -5.20 -0.14 -8.82
C ASP A 10 -4.89 1.18 -8.11
N GLN A 11 -5.83 2.13 -8.13
CA GLN A 11 -5.75 3.35 -7.34
C GLN A 11 -5.75 3.07 -5.83
N ALA A 12 -6.59 2.15 -5.36
CA ALA A 12 -6.64 1.79 -3.95
C ALA A 12 -5.33 1.16 -3.46
N VAL A 13 -4.71 0.31 -4.27
CA VAL A 13 -3.40 -0.30 -3.98
C VAL A 13 -2.32 0.77 -3.89
N ASP A 14 -2.23 1.66 -4.88
CA ASP A 14 -1.22 2.73 -4.87
C ASP A 14 -1.37 3.66 -3.66
N ALA A 15 -2.61 4.03 -3.31
CA ALA A 15 -2.90 4.82 -2.12
C ALA A 15 -2.52 4.09 -0.82
N LEU A 16 -2.85 2.79 -0.71
CA LEU A 16 -2.53 1.97 0.46
C LEU A 16 -1.02 1.83 0.64
N ILE A 17 -0.25 1.62 -0.43
CA ILE A 17 1.20 1.48 -0.35
C ILE A 17 1.85 2.76 0.18
N GLY A 18 1.45 3.92 -0.34
CA GLY A 18 1.94 5.21 0.15
C GLY A 18 1.51 5.51 1.59
N ALA A 19 0.31 5.11 1.99
CA ALA A 19 -0.20 5.35 3.34
C ALA A 19 0.37 4.37 4.39
N TRP A 20 0.62 3.12 4.01
CA TRP A 20 1.21 2.08 4.89
C TRP A 20 2.70 2.25 5.06
N TYR A 21 3.42 2.32 3.94
CA TYR A 21 4.89 2.25 3.95
C TYR A 21 5.54 3.61 3.85
N GLY A 22 4.76 4.67 3.61
CA GLY A 22 5.27 6.04 3.61
C GLY A 22 5.86 6.41 4.95
N SER A 23 7.09 6.93 4.94
CA SER A 23 7.90 7.14 6.16
C SER A 23 8.03 5.87 7.00
N ALA A 24 8.16 4.71 6.35
CA ALA A 24 8.20 3.39 7.00
C ALA A 24 6.97 3.07 7.87
N GLY A 25 5.85 3.77 7.67
CA GLY A 25 4.64 3.62 8.49
C GLY A 25 4.71 4.35 9.84
N GLU A 26 5.78 5.11 10.10
CA GLU A 26 5.96 5.91 11.33
C GLU A 26 5.18 7.22 11.29
N ARG A 27 3.90 7.14 10.88
CA ARG A 27 2.97 8.26 10.84
C ARG A 27 1.75 7.87 11.65
N CYS A 28 1.30 8.73 12.56
CA CYS A 28 0.05 8.50 13.31
C CYS A 28 -1.19 8.40 12.41
N MET A 29 -1.10 8.96 11.21
CA MET A 29 -2.11 8.89 10.14
C MET A 29 -1.80 7.82 9.10
N ALA A 30 -0.81 6.94 9.33
CA ALA A 30 -0.63 5.77 8.50
C ALA A 30 -1.89 4.93 8.60
N ILE A 31 -2.48 4.61 7.45
CA ILE A 31 -3.50 3.57 7.41
C ILE A 31 -2.78 2.31 7.89
N SER A 32 -3.33 1.55 8.83
CA SER A 32 -2.72 0.32 9.32
C SER A 32 -3.54 -0.93 8.95
N VAL A 33 -4.82 -0.72 8.64
CA VAL A 33 -5.76 -1.79 8.29
C VAL A 33 -6.56 -1.42 7.03
N ALA A 34 -6.59 -2.34 6.08
CA ALA A 34 -7.51 -2.32 4.95
C ALA A 34 -8.64 -3.33 5.21
N VAL A 35 -9.88 -2.91 4.96
CA VAL A 35 -11.09 -3.72 5.18
C VAL A 35 -11.81 -3.84 3.83
N PRO A 36 -11.48 -4.85 3.00
CA PRO A 36 -12.20 -5.11 1.76
C PRO A 36 -13.60 -5.66 2.05
N VAL A 37 -14.58 -5.23 1.28
CA VAL A 37 -15.97 -5.68 1.39
C VAL A 37 -16.23 -6.74 0.33
N GLY A 38 -16.43 -7.98 0.80
CA GLY A 38 -16.67 -9.15 -0.04
C GLY A 38 -15.38 -9.91 -0.40
N GLU A 39 -15.52 -11.23 -0.58
CA GLU A 39 -14.39 -12.15 -0.80
C GLU A 39 -13.64 -11.86 -2.11
N SER A 40 -14.36 -11.63 -3.22
CA SER A 40 -13.73 -11.29 -4.50
C SER A 40 -12.87 -10.03 -4.44
N ALA A 41 -13.33 -8.99 -3.73
CA ALA A 41 -12.56 -7.76 -3.56
C ALA A 41 -11.32 -8.01 -2.69
N ALA A 42 -11.45 -8.82 -1.63
CA ALA A 42 -10.34 -9.19 -0.76
C ALA A 42 -9.23 -9.94 -1.52
N ASP A 43 -9.57 -10.94 -2.32
CA ASP A 43 -8.60 -11.72 -3.09
C ASP A 43 -7.90 -10.87 -4.15
N ARG A 44 -8.68 -10.08 -4.91
CA ARG A 44 -8.18 -9.19 -5.95
C ARG A 44 -7.26 -8.09 -5.39
N LEU A 45 -7.61 -7.54 -4.23
CA LEU A 45 -6.81 -6.53 -3.54
C LEU A 45 -5.52 -7.15 -3.00
N ARG A 46 -5.61 -8.31 -2.33
CA ARG A 46 -4.46 -9.04 -1.78
C ARG A 46 -3.45 -9.39 -2.87
N ALA A 47 -3.89 -9.93 -4.01
CA ALA A 47 -2.99 -10.31 -5.10
C ALA A 47 -2.15 -9.12 -5.60
N ARG A 48 -2.80 -7.98 -5.87
CA ARG A 48 -2.13 -6.75 -6.30
C ARG A 48 -1.21 -6.17 -5.23
N LEU A 49 -1.63 -6.18 -3.96
CA LEU A 49 -0.81 -5.71 -2.85
C LEU A 49 0.47 -6.53 -2.73
N VAL A 50 0.39 -7.86 -2.81
CA VAL A 50 1.57 -8.73 -2.75
C VAL A 50 2.54 -8.41 -3.87
N GLU A 51 2.05 -8.24 -5.10
CA GLU A 51 2.88 -7.84 -6.24
C GLU A 51 3.57 -6.49 -6.00
N ARG A 52 2.82 -5.48 -5.53
CA ARG A 52 3.34 -4.13 -5.31
C ARG A 52 4.33 -4.06 -4.14
N ILE A 53 4.06 -4.78 -3.06
CA ILE A 53 4.92 -4.87 -1.87
C ILE A 53 6.24 -5.55 -2.21
N ASN A 54 6.21 -6.63 -3.00
CA ASN A 54 7.44 -7.32 -3.42
C ASN A 54 8.39 -6.44 -4.25
N ASN A 55 7.86 -5.40 -4.88
CA ASN A 55 8.63 -4.42 -5.64
C ASN A 55 9.06 -3.18 -4.81
N LEU A 56 8.69 -3.10 -3.54
CA LEU A 56 9.19 -2.06 -2.65
C LEU A 56 10.67 -2.31 -2.36
N ARG A 57 11.50 -1.28 -2.55
CA ARG A 57 12.88 -1.31 -2.06
C ARG A 57 12.92 -0.61 -0.72
N VAL A 58 13.71 -1.17 0.19
CA VAL A 58 14.07 -0.53 1.46
C VAL A 58 15.55 -0.22 1.37
N GLY A 59 15.92 1.03 1.65
CA GLY A 59 17.28 1.52 1.50
C GLY A 59 17.67 2.49 2.62
N HIS A 60 18.95 2.77 2.71
CA HIS A 60 19.45 3.77 3.65
C HIS A 60 19.05 5.18 3.18
N SER A 61 18.92 6.12 4.13
CA SER A 61 18.59 7.52 3.82
C SER A 61 19.59 8.22 2.87
N LEU A 62 20.78 7.65 2.68
CA LEU A 62 21.82 8.18 1.80
C LEU A 62 21.88 7.47 0.44
N ASP A 63 21.04 6.45 0.21
CA ASP A 63 20.96 5.78 -1.08
C ASP A 63 20.36 6.74 -2.12
N PRO A 64 21.08 7.08 -3.21
CA PRO A 64 20.56 7.94 -4.26
C PRO A 64 19.40 7.31 -5.05
N GLN A 65 19.24 5.98 -4.99
CA GLN A 65 18.10 5.24 -5.55
C GLN A 65 17.06 4.96 -4.44
N ARG A 66 16.47 6.02 -3.87
CA ARG A 66 15.56 5.94 -2.71
C ARG A 66 14.20 5.31 -3.05
N PRO A 67 13.71 4.33 -2.28
CA PRO A 67 12.29 4.36 -1.92
C PRO A 67 12.00 3.93 -0.48
N ILE A 68 10.98 4.53 0.12
CA ILE A 68 10.03 4.01 1.14
C ILE A 68 8.80 4.97 1.18
N THR A 69 8.43 5.55 0.03
CA THR A 69 7.31 6.51 -0.13
C THR A 69 7.25 7.67 0.89
N GLY A 70 8.32 8.45 1.00
CA GLY A 70 8.17 9.91 0.86
C GLY A 70 8.38 10.21 -0.63
N HIS A 71 7.54 11.07 -1.23
CA HIS A 71 7.65 11.44 -2.65
C HIS A 71 9.08 11.82 -3.04
#